data_AF-A0A838HRZ3-F1
#
_entry.id   AF-A0A838HRZ3-F1
#
_cell.length_a   1.000
_cell.length_b   1.000
_cell.length_c   1.000
_cell.angle_alpha   90.00
_cell.angle_beta   90.00
_cell.angle_gamma   90.00
#
_symmetry.space_group_name_H-M   'P 1'
#
loop_
_entity.id
_entity.type
_entity.pdbx_description
1 polymer ?
#
loop_
_entity_poly.entity_id
_entity_poly.type
_entity_poly.pdbx_seq_one_letter_code
_entity_poly.pdbx_strand_id
1 'polypeptide(L)'
;MQSADSTLTGLDQAATTVANELLLCCASVLPDDTRAEKVRQLVARPLDWDDLIRAARIHGVVPLVSAALSSSGALGVPEDVSEQLRKENLRNVHRNLYLTSELLRILDRFTESGISAVPFKGPSLAVSVYGHLALRQFTDLDILVRERDVSRARDLLIEQGYRAQQTLTDQQLEGLLRLDNELMFEREADLSMVDLQWRFRPEYFSFPLDMNRLWERMRALSLGGKEILTLAPEDLLLILCVHGTKHAWVRLAWVCDVARLVDASPLLDWDECLKQARALGAERMLFLGLFLAAGMLAA
;
A
#
# COMPACT_ATOMS: atom_id res chain seq x y z
N MET A 1 -23.14 8.39 -47.91
CA MET A 1 -23.31 8.96 -46.56
C MET A 1 -22.70 7.99 -45.55
N GLN A 2 -21.37 7.94 -45.51
CA GLN A 2 -20.54 7.13 -44.62
C GLN A 2 -19.17 7.81 -44.63
N SER A 3 -18.86 8.62 -43.60
CA SER A 3 -17.50 9.03 -43.21
C SER A 3 -17.53 10.12 -42.12
N ALA A 4 -17.91 9.76 -40.88
CA ALA A 4 -17.75 10.68 -39.75
C ALA A 4 -17.39 10.02 -38.40
N ASP A 5 -17.26 8.68 -38.32
CA ASP A 5 -17.26 7.97 -37.03
C ASP A 5 -15.94 7.25 -36.67
N SER A 6 -14.94 7.26 -37.58
CA SER A 6 -13.64 6.59 -37.35
C SER A 6 -12.56 7.50 -36.77
N THR A 7 -12.72 8.82 -36.85
CA THR A 7 -11.77 9.80 -36.30
C THR A 7 -12.01 10.10 -34.82
N LEU A 8 -13.25 9.99 -34.34
CA LEU A 8 -13.59 10.19 -32.93
C LEU A 8 -13.04 9.04 -32.06
N THR A 9 -13.19 7.80 -32.50
CA THR A 9 -12.69 6.60 -31.80
C THR A 9 -11.16 6.56 -31.69
N GLY A 10 -10.43 7.06 -32.70
CA GLY A 10 -8.96 7.12 -32.66
C GLY A 10 -8.40 8.24 -31.77
N LEU A 11 -9.09 9.38 -31.69
CA LEU A 11 -8.71 10.48 -30.79
C LEU A 11 -8.97 10.12 -29.32
N ASP A 12 -10.09 9.46 -29.02
CA ASP A 12 -10.40 8.98 -27.67
C ASP A 12 -9.38 7.92 -27.21
N GLN A 13 -9.01 6.98 -28.08
CA GLN A 13 -8.00 5.96 -27.76
C GLN A 13 -6.60 6.57 -27.55
N ALA A 14 -6.23 7.59 -28.34
CA ALA A 14 -4.98 8.31 -28.16
C ALA A 14 -4.97 9.11 -26.85
N ALA A 15 -6.06 9.81 -26.51
CA ALA A 15 -6.21 10.57 -25.27
C ALA A 15 -6.13 9.66 -24.02
N THR A 16 -6.80 8.50 -24.04
CA THR A 16 -6.67 7.47 -23.00
C THR A 16 -5.24 6.93 -22.89
N THR A 17 -4.53 6.80 -24.01
CA THR A 17 -3.11 6.37 -23.98
C THR A 17 -2.23 7.40 -23.28
N VAL A 18 -2.41 8.69 -23.55
CA VAL A 18 -1.67 9.76 -22.86
C VAL A 18 -2.03 9.85 -21.37
N ALA A 19 -3.31 9.67 -21.02
CA ALA A 19 -3.73 9.64 -19.62
C ALA A 19 -3.04 8.51 -18.83
N ASN A 20 -2.90 7.33 -19.43
CA ASN A 20 -2.16 6.22 -18.82
C ASN A 20 -0.65 6.48 -18.72
N GLU A 21 -0.04 7.07 -19.75
CA GLU A 21 1.38 7.49 -19.70
C GLU A 21 1.62 8.50 -18.56
N LEU A 22 0.72 9.48 -18.42
CA LEU A 22 0.78 10.48 -17.35
C LEU A 22 0.59 9.85 -15.97
N LEU A 23 -0.37 8.93 -15.82
CA LEU A 23 -0.60 8.18 -14.59
C LEU A 23 0.66 7.44 -14.13
N LEU A 24 1.28 6.68 -15.03
CA LEU A 24 2.51 5.93 -14.76
C LEU A 24 3.69 6.87 -14.46
N CYS A 25 3.82 7.96 -15.22
CA CYS A 25 4.85 8.96 -14.98
C CYS A 25 4.74 9.58 -13.58
N CYS A 26 3.53 9.95 -13.16
CA CYS A 26 3.27 10.49 -11.83
C CYS A 26 3.57 9.48 -10.70
N ALA A 27 3.30 8.19 -10.94
CA ALA A 27 3.54 7.13 -9.96
C ALA A 27 5.02 6.68 -9.88
N SER A 28 5.81 6.94 -10.93
CA SER A 28 7.19 6.46 -11.08
C SER A 28 8.18 6.95 -10.01
N VAL A 29 9.26 6.21 -9.85
CA VAL A 29 10.40 6.57 -8.97
C VAL A 29 11.47 7.38 -9.71
N LEU A 30 11.13 7.96 -10.86
CA LEU A 30 12.04 8.85 -11.60
C LEU A 30 12.52 10.02 -10.72
N PRO A 31 13.76 10.51 -10.91
CA PRO A 31 14.22 11.73 -10.28
C PRO A 31 13.27 12.89 -10.52
N ASP A 32 13.06 13.74 -9.51
CA ASP A 32 12.02 14.76 -9.50
C ASP A 32 12.05 15.67 -10.74
N ASP A 33 13.23 16.15 -11.15
CA ASP A 33 13.39 17.00 -12.34
C ASP A 33 12.99 16.26 -13.63
N THR A 34 13.35 14.98 -13.74
CA THR A 34 13.02 14.15 -14.91
C THR A 34 11.52 13.87 -14.96
N ARG A 35 10.92 13.56 -13.81
CA ARG A 35 9.46 13.35 -13.70
C ARG A 35 8.71 14.63 -14.02
N ALA A 36 9.13 15.76 -13.48
CA ALA A 36 8.51 17.08 -13.71
C ALA A 36 8.53 17.46 -15.20
N GLU A 37 9.66 17.25 -15.88
CA GLU A 37 9.76 17.52 -17.33
C GLU A 37 8.83 16.63 -18.15
N LYS A 38 8.82 15.32 -17.88
CA LYS A 38 7.90 14.40 -18.58
C LYS A 38 6.43 14.74 -18.32
N VAL A 39 6.08 15.11 -17.09
CA VAL A 39 4.73 15.57 -16.76
C VAL A 39 4.36 16.81 -17.59
N ARG A 40 5.24 17.82 -17.68
CA ARG A 40 4.99 19.02 -18.52
C ARG A 40 4.74 18.66 -19.98
N GLN A 41 5.53 17.73 -20.54
CA GLN A 41 5.39 17.28 -21.92
C GLN A 41 4.08 16.53 -22.17
N LEU A 42 3.66 15.68 -21.23
CA LEU A 42 2.42 14.91 -21.33
C LEU A 42 1.18 15.81 -21.17
N VAL A 43 1.23 16.76 -20.24
CA VAL A 43 0.15 17.73 -20.01
C VAL A 43 -0.05 18.67 -21.20
N ALA A 44 0.97 18.89 -22.03
CA ALA A 44 0.86 19.69 -23.25
C ALA A 44 0.13 18.97 -24.41
N ARG A 45 -0.20 17.68 -24.26
CA ARG A 45 -0.92 16.88 -25.27
C ARG A 45 -2.42 16.82 -24.93
N PRO A 46 -3.30 16.51 -25.91
CA PRO A 46 -4.71 16.23 -25.62
C PRO A 46 -4.86 15.10 -24.59
N LEU A 47 -5.61 15.37 -23.52
CA LEU A 47 -5.80 14.50 -22.37
C LEU A 47 -7.28 14.42 -22.02
N ASP A 48 -7.76 13.21 -21.73
CA ASP A 48 -9.00 12.99 -21.00
C ASP A 48 -8.70 13.02 -19.51
N TRP A 49 -8.98 14.17 -18.88
CA TRP A 49 -8.73 14.37 -17.45
C TRP A 49 -9.67 13.55 -16.57
N ASP A 50 -10.89 13.28 -17.02
CA ASP A 50 -11.84 12.45 -16.28
C ASP A 50 -11.38 11.00 -16.24
N ASP A 51 -10.83 10.50 -17.36
CA ASP A 51 -10.21 9.18 -17.43
C ASP A 51 -8.99 9.08 -16.53
N LEU A 52 -8.08 10.07 -16.55
CA LEU A 52 -6.92 10.12 -15.64
C LEU A 52 -7.35 10.05 -14.17
N ILE A 53 -8.32 10.87 -13.76
CA ILE A 53 -8.77 10.91 -12.36
C ILE A 53 -9.46 9.60 -11.98
N ARG A 54 -10.30 9.05 -12.86
CA ARG A 54 -10.94 7.75 -12.65
C ARG A 54 -9.91 6.64 -12.49
N ALA A 55 -8.90 6.58 -13.36
CA ALA A 55 -7.82 5.60 -13.27
C ALA A 55 -7.02 5.78 -11.98
N ALA A 56 -6.66 7.02 -11.61
CA ALA A 56 -5.95 7.31 -10.36
C ALA A 56 -6.70 6.83 -9.12
N ARG A 57 -8.04 6.99 -9.09
CA ARG A 57 -8.90 6.48 -8.01
C ARG A 57 -8.95 4.95 -7.98
N ILE A 58 -9.20 4.31 -9.12
CA ILE A 58 -9.26 2.84 -9.23
C ILE A 58 -7.95 2.20 -8.78
N HIS A 59 -6.84 2.79 -9.21
CA HIS A 59 -5.51 2.26 -8.93
C HIS A 59 -4.90 2.73 -7.60
N GLY A 60 -5.56 3.65 -6.87
CA GLY A 60 -5.14 4.08 -5.54
C GLY A 60 -3.93 5.03 -5.52
N VAL A 61 -3.73 5.82 -6.57
CA VAL A 61 -2.54 6.68 -6.76
C VAL A 61 -2.86 8.17 -6.87
N VAL A 62 -4.06 8.58 -6.46
CA VAL A 62 -4.48 10.01 -6.47
C VAL A 62 -3.44 10.93 -5.80
N PRO A 63 -2.85 10.60 -4.63
CA PRO A 63 -1.86 11.48 -4.01
C PRO A 63 -0.59 11.66 -4.84
N LEU A 64 -0.14 10.60 -5.53
CA LEU A 64 1.05 10.65 -6.39
C LEU A 64 0.77 11.53 -7.62
N VAL A 65 -0.40 11.40 -8.24
CA VAL A 65 -0.83 12.25 -9.34
C VAL A 65 -0.92 13.71 -8.89
N SER A 66 -1.59 13.97 -7.76
CA SER A 66 -1.71 15.32 -7.20
C SER A 66 -0.35 15.95 -6.92
N ALA A 67 0.56 15.22 -6.27
CA ALA A 67 1.90 15.71 -5.94
C ALA A 67 2.74 15.98 -7.19
N ALA A 68 2.73 15.05 -8.16
CA ALA A 68 3.51 15.19 -9.38
C ALA A 68 3.02 16.35 -10.27
N LEU A 69 1.70 16.52 -10.44
CA LEU A 69 1.16 17.65 -11.19
C LEU A 69 1.50 18.98 -10.51
N SER A 70 1.26 19.11 -9.20
CA SER A 70 1.53 20.34 -8.46
C SER A 70 3.01 20.74 -8.44
N SER A 71 3.93 19.77 -8.34
CA SER A 71 5.38 20.04 -8.33
C SER A 71 5.99 20.24 -9.72
N SER A 72 5.30 19.83 -10.79
CA SER A 72 5.83 19.91 -12.16
C SER A 72 5.87 21.32 -12.75
N GLY A 73 5.05 22.24 -12.24
CA GLY A 73 4.86 23.57 -12.84
C GLY A 73 4.20 23.55 -14.22
N ALA A 74 3.46 22.48 -14.58
CA ALA A 74 2.77 22.38 -15.86
C ALA A 74 1.61 23.40 -15.98
N LEU A 75 1.59 24.18 -17.06
CA LEU A 75 0.62 25.25 -17.31
C LEU A 75 -0.70 24.79 -17.97
N GLY A 76 -0.82 23.50 -18.30
CA GLY A 76 -1.97 22.93 -19.03
C GLY A 76 -2.95 22.13 -18.17
N VAL A 77 -2.78 22.10 -16.85
CA VAL A 77 -3.70 21.41 -15.95
C VAL A 77 -4.93 22.31 -15.73
N PRO A 78 -6.16 21.86 -16.05
CA PRO A 78 -7.37 22.62 -15.75
C PRO A 78 -7.53 22.90 -14.25
N GLU A 79 -8.04 24.08 -13.90
CA GLU A 79 -8.17 24.51 -12.50
C GLU A 79 -9.12 23.61 -11.70
N ASP A 80 -10.21 23.16 -12.32
CA ASP A 80 -11.18 22.23 -11.74
C ASP A 80 -10.55 20.86 -11.45
N VAL A 81 -9.70 20.37 -12.35
CA VAL A 81 -8.91 19.13 -12.15
C VAL A 81 -7.94 19.29 -10.97
N SER A 82 -7.20 20.39 -10.93
CA SER A 82 -6.25 20.69 -9.85
C SER A 82 -6.95 20.75 -8.49
N GLU A 83 -8.07 21.48 -8.40
CA GLU A 83 -8.85 21.61 -7.18
C GLU A 83 -9.47 20.27 -6.74
N GLN A 84 -9.94 19.45 -7.69
CA GLN A 84 -10.48 18.12 -7.40
C GLN A 84 -9.41 17.20 -6.80
N LEU A 85 -8.23 17.12 -7.42
CA LEU A 85 -7.11 16.32 -6.93
C LEU A 85 -6.62 16.82 -5.56
N ARG A 86 -6.51 18.14 -5.38
CA ARG A 86 -6.13 18.75 -4.10
C ARG A 86 -7.12 18.40 -2.99
N LYS A 87 -8.42 18.47 -3.26
CA LYS A 87 -9.48 18.12 -2.30
C LYS A 87 -9.44 16.64 -1.91
N GLU A 88 -9.21 15.75 -2.87
CA GLU A 88 -9.05 14.32 -2.60
C GLU A 88 -7.78 14.02 -1.82
N ASN A 89 -6.67 14.65 -2.17
CA ASN A 89 -5.42 14.49 -1.43
C ASN A 89 -5.53 15.02 0.00
N LEU A 90 -6.22 16.13 0.22
CA LEU A 90 -6.48 16.65 1.56
C LEU A 90 -7.27 15.64 2.41
N ARG A 91 -8.31 15.01 1.85
CA ARG A 91 -9.05 13.92 2.53
C ARG A 91 -8.14 12.74 2.86
N ASN A 92 -7.25 12.36 1.95
CA ASN A 92 -6.25 11.32 2.20
C ASN A 92 -5.35 11.67 3.38
N VAL A 93 -4.81 12.90 3.41
CA VAL A 93 -3.96 13.37 4.52
C VAL A 93 -4.71 13.32 5.85
N HIS A 94 -5.95 13.83 5.91
CA HIS A 94 -6.75 13.77 7.14
C HIS A 94 -6.98 12.32 7.60
N ARG A 95 -7.35 11.42 6.68
CA ARG A 95 -7.55 10.00 7.00
C ARG A 95 -6.27 9.36 7.50
N ASN A 96 -5.14 9.63 6.86
CA ASN A 96 -3.86 9.01 7.21
C ASN A 96 -3.33 9.51 8.54
N LEU A 97 -3.47 10.81 8.85
CA LEU A 97 -3.13 11.35 10.16
C LEU A 97 -3.98 10.72 11.26
N TYR A 98 -5.29 10.61 11.02
CA TYR A 98 -6.21 9.97 11.93
C TYR A 98 -5.84 8.49 12.18
N LEU A 99 -5.65 7.70 11.11
CA LEU A 99 -5.27 6.29 11.20
C LEU A 99 -3.89 6.09 11.83
N THR A 100 -2.95 7.02 11.61
CA THR A 100 -1.64 7.00 12.28
C THR A 100 -1.79 7.20 13.78
N SER A 101 -2.59 8.18 14.21
CA SER A 101 -2.87 8.38 15.63
C SER A 101 -3.54 7.15 16.24
N GLU A 102 -4.47 6.55 15.51
CA GLU A 102 -5.19 5.36 15.96
C GLU A 102 -4.27 4.14 16.08
N LEU A 103 -3.39 3.92 15.10
CA LEU A 103 -2.36 2.88 15.15
C LEU A 103 -1.49 3.03 16.40
N LEU A 104 -0.96 4.24 16.66
CA LEU A 104 -0.13 4.48 17.83
C LEU A 104 -0.89 4.21 19.13
N ARG A 105 -2.17 4.59 19.22
CA ARG A 105 -3.05 4.30 20.37
C ARG A 105 -3.24 2.80 20.60
N ILE A 106 -3.42 2.01 19.53
CA ILE A 106 -3.53 0.55 19.62
C ILE A 106 -2.21 -0.07 20.07
N LEU A 107 -1.09 0.36 19.48
CA LEU A 107 0.24 -0.14 19.82
C LEU A 107 0.62 0.16 21.27
N ASP A 108 0.30 1.35 21.79
CA ASP A 108 0.48 1.69 23.20
C ASP A 108 -0.29 0.72 24.09
N ARG A 109 -1.58 0.48 23.79
CA ARG A 109 -2.41 -0.43 24.59
C ARG A 109 -1.91 -1.88 24.58
N PHE A 110 -1.48 -2.35 23.41
CA PHE A 110 -0.89 -3.68 23.29
C PHE A 110 0.40 -3.78 24.10
N THR A 111 1.26 -2.76 24.03
CA THR A 111 2.50 -2.70 24.80
C THR A 111 2.26 -2.68 26.31
N GLU A 112 1.30 -1.87 26.80
CA GLU A 112 0.86 -1.85 28.21
C GLU A 112 0.38 -3.23 28.69
N SER A 113 -0.17 -4.02 27.78
CA SER A 113 -0.65 -5.37 28.05
C SER A 113 0.41 -6.45 27.77
N GLY A 114 1.65 -6.08 27.46
CA GLY A 114 2.73 -7.03 27.16
C GLY A 114 2.53 -7.82 25.85
N ILE A 115 1.77 -7.27 24.90
CA ILE A 115 1.59 -7.82 23.56
C ILE A 115 2.53 -7.10 22.60
N SER A 116 3.41 -7.85 21.95
CA SER A 116 4.26 -7.31 20.89
C SER A 116 3.48 -7.28 19.57
N ALA A 117 3.43 -6.11 18.95
CA ALA A 117 2.66 -5.87 17.73
C ALA A 117 3.46 -5.03 16.72
N VAL A 118 3.30 -5.37 15.45
CA VAL A 118 4.12 -4.82 14.36
C VAL A 118 3.21 -4.41 13.19
N PRO A 119 3.06 -3.11 12.90
CA PRO A 119 2.47 -2.67 11.65
C PRO A 119 3.45 -2.90 10.49
N PHE A 120 2.91 -3.30 9.34
CA PHE A 120 3.73 -3.62 8.17
C PHE A 120 3.20 -3.06 6.84
N LYS A 121 2.01 -2.45 6.82
CA LYS A 121 1.52 -1.63 5.69
C LYS A 121 1.08 -0.26 6.23
N GLY A 122 -0.08 0.24 5.80
CA GLY A 122 -0.71 1.45 6.30
C GLY A 122 0.27 2.62 6.54
N PRO A 123 0.25 3.23 7.74
CA PRO A 123 1.17 4.31 8.12
C PRO A 123 2.65 3.93 8.07
N SER A 124 3.01 2.71 8.51
CA SER A 124 4.41 2.26 8.58
C SER A 124 5.07 2.22 7.21
N LEU A 125 4.38 1.66 6.21
CA LEU A 125 4.85 1.59 4.83
C LEU A 125 4.86 2.97 4.17
N ALA A 126 3.85 3.80 4.42
CA ALA A 126 3.81 5.16 3.88
C ALA A 126 5.03 6.00 4.33
N VAL A 127 5.44 5.91 5.59
CA VAL A 127 6.64 6.62 6.07
C VAL A 127 7.91 5.94 5.58
N SER A 128 8.00 4.62 5.66
CA SER A 128 9.26 3.91 5.37
C SER A 128 9.66 3.94 3.89
N VAL A 129 8.71 3.89 2.95
CA VAL A 129 9.03 3.83 1.52
C VAL A 129 8.61 5.04 0.69
N TYR A 130 7.63 5.82 1.16
CA TYR A 130 7.26 7.08 0.48
C TYR A 130 7.85 8.32 1.17
N GLY A 131 8.40 8.20 2.38
CA GLY A 131 8.93 9.32 3.16
C GLY A 131 7.87 10.26 3.74
N HIS A 132 6.60 10.14 3.32
CA HIS A 132 5.52 11.00 3.82
C HIS A 132 4.17 10.28 3.79
N LEU A 133 3.44 10.36 4.91
CA LEU A 133 2.07 9.84 5.05
C LEU A 133 1.10 10.32 3.95
N ALA A 134 1.32 11.48 3.33
CA ALA A 134 0.40 12.06 2.36
C ALA A 134 0.42 11.31 1.03
N LEU A 135 1.50 10.61 0.71
CA LEU A 135 1.75 10.08 -0.64
C LEU A 135 1.16 8.68 -0.89
N ARG A 136 0.70 7.99 0.15
CA ARG A 136 0.11 6.66 0.06
C ARG A 136 -1.35 6.69 0.52
N GLN A 137 -2.24 6.01 -0.18
CA GLN A 137 -3.62 5.81 0.29
C GLN A 137 -3.73 4.49 1.06
N PHE A 138 -4.41 4.50 2.21
CA PHE A 138 -4.74 3.30 2.96
C PHE A 138 -6.02 3.49 3.77
N THR A 139 -6.77 2.40 3.96
CA THR A 139 -8.11 2.43 4.55
C THR A 139 -8.20 1.73 5.90
N ASP A 140 -7.22 0.89 6.19
CA ASP A 140 -7.13 -0.05 7.28
C ASP A 140 -5.74 -0.04 7.92
N LEU A 141 -5.65 -0.66 9.09
CA LEU A 141 -4.43 -0.85 9.86
C LEU A 141 -4.07 -2.35 9.91
N ASP A 142 -3.09 -2.76 9.10
CA ASP A 142 -2.53 -4.10 9.18
C ASP A 142 -1.57 -4.21 10.37
N ILE A 143 -1.89 -5.06 11.35
CA ILE A 143 -1.09 -5.25 12.56
C ILE A 143 -0.80 -6.73 12.76
N LEU A 144 0.49 -7.09 12.78
CA LEU A 144 0.94 -8.43 13.10
C LEU A 144 1.14 -8.59 14.61
N VAL A 145 0.57 -9.65 15.19
CA VAL A 145 0.83 -10.10 16.57
C VAL A 145 1.31 -11.56 16.56
N ARG A 146 1.82 -12.04 17.68
CA ARG A 146 2.13 -13.47 17.83
C ARG A 146 0.84 -14.25 17.98
N GLU A 147 0.78 -15.46 17.41
CA GLU A 147 -0.40 -16.34 17.47
C GLU A 147 -0.93 -16.53 18.90
N ARG A 148 -0.02 -16.73 19.87
CA ARG A 148 -0.35 -16.88 21.29
C ARG A 148 -1.06 -15.66 21.91
N ASP A 149 -0.93 -14.49 21.29
CA ASP A 149 -1.46 -13.22 21.80
C ASP A 149 -2.74 -12.79 21.06
N VAL A 150 -3.18 -13.51 20.02
CA VAL A 150 -4.35 -13.13 19.20
C VAL A 150 -5.62 -12.98 20.03
N SER A 151 -5.91 -13.93 20.93
CA SER A 151 -7.10 -13.87 21.78
C SER A 151 -7.11 -12.61 22.66
N ARG A 152 -5.96 -12.27 23.26
CA ARG A 152 -5.80 -11.09 24.11
C ARG A 152 -5.88 -9.80 23.29
N ALA A 153 -5.29 -9.78 22.10
CA ALA A 153 -5.34 -8.64 21.19
C ALA A 153 -6.77 -8.39 20.69
N ARG A 154 -7.52 -9.44 20.34
CA ARG A 154 -8.96 -9.38 20.01
C ARG A 154 -9.75 -8.71 21.13
N ASP A 155 -9.58 -9.17 22.37
CA ASP A 155 -10.33 -8.67 23.51
C ASP A 155 -10.03 -7.19 23.78
N LEU A 156 -8.76 -6.78 23.69
CA LEU A 156 -8.36 -5.38 23.81
C LEU A 156 -8.93 -4.49 22.70
N LEU A 157 -9.00 -4.97 21.46
CA LEU A 157 -9.66 -4.22 20.38
C LEU A 157 -11.15 -4.05 20.68
N ILE A 158 -11.83 -5.10 21.16
CA ILE A 158 -13.25 -5.04 21.55
C ILE A 158 -13.47 -4.04 22.69
N GLU A 159 -12.61 -4.05 23.72
CA GLU A 159 -12.65 -3.06 24.82
C GLU A 159 -12.49 -1.62 24.31
N GLN A 160 -11.77 -1.42 23.21
CA GLN A 160 -11.59 -0.13 22.55
C GLN A 160 -12.72 0.25 21.59
N GLY A 161 -13.82 -0.50 21.60
CA GLY A 161 -15.01 -0.22 20.79
C GLY A 161 -14.94 -0.74 19.35
N TYR A 162 -13.95 -1.57 19.03
CA TYR A 162 -13.96 -2.30 17.77
C TYR A 162 -14.92 -3.49 17.81
N ARG A 163 -15.55 -3.78 16.68
CA ARG A 163 -16.36 -4.96 16.47
C ARG A 163 -15.63 -5.89 15.51
N ALA A 164 -15.45 -7.14 15.91
CA ALA A 164 -14.98 -8.18 15.00
C ALA A 164 -16.05 -8.47 13.94
N GLN A 165 -15.65 -8.64 12.68
CA GLN A 165 -16.58 -9.05 11.61
C GLN A 165 -17.16 -10.45 11.85
N GLN A 166 -16.46 -11.28 12.63
CA GLN A 166 -16.87 -12.61 13.00
C GLN A 166 -17.01 -12.71 14.53
N THR A 167 -18.18 -13.12 15.01
CA THR A 167 -18.36 -13.50 16.42
C THR A 167 -17.99 -14.97 16.57
N LEU A 168 -16.85 -15.25 17.20
CA LEU A 168 -16.32 -16.60 17.37
C LEU A 168 -16.33 -17.00 18.84
N THR A 169 -16.71 -18.23 19.13
CA THR A 169 -16.40 -18.87 20.42
C THR A 169 -14.90 -19.15 20.53
N ASP A 170 -14.38 -19.39 21.73
CA ASP A 170 -12.96 -19.70 21.91
C ASP A 170 -12.53 -20.97 21.14
N GLN A 171 -13.41 -21.97 21.05
CA GLN A 171 -13.15 -23.18 20.25
C GLN A 171 -13.10 -22.87 18.75
N GLN A 172 -13.97 -21.98 18.26
CA GLN A 172 -13.94 -21.55 16.86
C GLN A 172 -12.69 -20.71 16.57
N LEU A 173 -12.27 -19.85 17.50
CA LEU A 173 -11.04 -19.09 17.38
C LEU A 173 -9.83 -20.03 17.28
N GLU A 174 -9.73 -21.07 18.11
CA GLU A 174 -8.66 -22.06 18.01
C GLU A 174 -8.63 -22.76 16.64
N GLY A 175 -9.81 -23.07 16.09
CA GLY A 175 -9.94 -23.58 14.73
C GLY A 175 -9.43 -22.59 13.68
N LEU A 176 -9.81 -21.31 13.81
CA LEU A 176 -9.39 -20.24 12.91
C LEU A 176 -7.87 -20.03 12.94
N LEU A 177 -7.27 -19.99 14.14
CA LEU A 177 -5.82 -19.84 14.30
C LEU A 177 -5.04 -20.91 13.54
N ARG A 178 -5.57 -22.14 13.42
CA ARG A 178 -4.92 -23.20 12.64
C ARG A 178 -5.04 -23.01 11.13
N LEU A 179 -6.18 -22.53 10.65
CA LEU A 179 -6.54 -22.56 9.22
C LEU A 179 -6.30 -21.24 8.49
N ASP A 180 -6.40 -20.12 9.22
CA ASP A 180 -6.45 -18.77 8.68
C ASP A 180 -5.29 -17.92 9.21
N ASN A 181 -5.29 -16.63 8.85
CA ASN A 181 -4.20 -15.71 9.14
C ASN A 181 -4.59 -14.39 9.77
N GLU A 182 -5.87 -14.05 9.74
CA GLU A 182 -6.34 -12.71 10.09
C GLU A 182 -7.73 -12.69 10.78
N LEU A 183 -7.97 -11.62 11.52
CA LEU A 183 -9.25 -11.20 12.05
C LEU A 183 -9.47 -9.73 11.71
N MET A 184 -10.56 -9.44 11.00
CA MET A 184 -10.93 -8.09 10.65
C MET A 184 -11.85 -7.46 11.69
N PHE A 185 -11.54 -6.22 12.06
CA PHE A 185 -12.28 -5.41 13.01
C PHE A 185 -12.67 -4.08 12.38
N GLU A 186 -13.84 -3.58 12.75
CA GLU A 186 -14.35 -2.29 12.34
C GLU A 186 -14.84 -1.49 13.55
N ARG A 187 -14.72 -0.17 13.50
CA ARG A 187 -15.34 0.72 14.48
C ARG A 187 -16.28 1.68 13.77
N GLU A 188 -17.57 1.53 14.03
CA GLU A 188 -18.62 2.27 13.33
C GLU A 188 -18.51 3.79 13.51
N ALA A 189 -18.07 4.25 14.69
CA ALA A 189 -17.99 5.66 15.04
C ALA A 189 -17.12 6.50 14.09
N ASP A 190 -16.11 5.89 13.47
CA ASP A 190 -15.12 6.58 12.63
C ASP A 190 -14.67 5.78 11.40
N LEU A 191 -15.33 4.64 11.14
CA LEU A 191 -15.05 3.72 10.04
C LEU A 191 -13.57 3.27 10.01
N SER A 192 -12.94 3.17 11.17
CA SER A 192 -11.60 2.58 11.28
C SER A 192 -11.68 1.08 11.11
N MET A 193 -10.73 0.55 10.34
CA MET A 193 -10.59 -0.88 10.13
C MET A 193 -9.23 -1.34 10.65
N VAL A 194 -9.20 -2.44 11.36
CA VAL A 194 -7.97 -3.10 11.82
C VAL A 194 -7.98 -4.52 11.27
N ASP A 195 -6.94 -4.86 10.53
CA ASP A 195 -6.64 -6.21 10.09
C ASP A 195 -5.60 -6.78 11.05
N LEU A 196 -6.07 -7.58 12.02
CA LEU A 196 -5.21 -8.22 13.02
C LEU A 196 -4.72 -9.55 12.49
N GLN A 197 -3.43 -9.64 12.21
CA GLN A 197 -2.80 -10.81 11.60
C GLN A 197 -1.88 -11.55 12.58
N TRP A 198 -1.76 -12.87 12.45
CA TRP A 198 -0.74 -13.67 13.15
C TRP A 198 0.20 -14.42 12.21
N ARG A 199 -0.09 -14.38 10.90
CA ARG A 199 0.73 -14.84 9.78
C ARG A 199 0.26 -14.11 8.52
N PHE A 200 0.99 -14.21 7.40
CA PHE A 200 0.67 -13.45 6.17
C PHE A 200 -0.18 -14.20 5.16
N ARG A 201 -0.58 -15.43 5.49
CA ARG A 201 -1.28 -16.32 4.56
C ARG A 201 -2.07 -17.41 5.29
N PRO A 202 -3.23 -17.83 4.76
CA PRO A 202 -3.93 -19.00 5.26
C PRO A 202 -3.13 -20.28 5.02
N GLU A 203 -3.42 -21.34 5.75
CA GLU A 203 -2.60 -22.56 5.70
C GLU A 203 -2.62 -23.23 4.31
N TYR A 204 -3.70 -23.04 3.54
CA TYR A 204 -3.85 -23.58 2.19
C TYR A 204 -3.08 -22.82 1.09
N PHE A 205 -2.51 -21.65 1.39
CA PHE A 205 -1.68 -20.89 0.46
C PHE A 205 -0.21 -21.26 0.68
N SER A 206 0.55 -21.67 -0.33
CA SER A 206 1.94 -22.15 -0.13
C SER A 206 2.91 -20.97 0.02
N PHE A 207 3.23 -20.59 1.26
CA PHE A 207 4.25 -19.57 1.62
C PHE A 207 4.73 -19.77 3.08
N PRO A 208 5.55 -20.80 3.38
CA PRO A 208 5.87 -21.23 4.74
C PRO A 208 6.90 -20.31 5.45
N LEU A 209 6.53 -19.04 5.65
CA LEU A 209 7.39 -18.05 6.31
C LEU A 209 7.64 -18.42 7.77
N ASP A 210 8.92 -18.47 8.14
CA ASP A 210 9.32 -18.66 9.54
C ASP A 210 9.04 -17.37 10.32
N MET A 211 7.94 -17.38 11.06
CA MET A 211 7.54 -16.24 11.87
C MET A 211 8.56 -15.92 12.96
N ASN A 212 9.25 -16.89 13.56
CA ASN A 212 10.25 -16.62 14.60
C ASN A 212 11.42 -15.83 14.03
N ARG A 213 11.95 -16.29 12.88
CA ARG A 213 12.99 -15.59 12.15
C ARG A 213 12.58 -14.16 11.78
N LEU A 214 11.33 -13.98 11.34
CA LEU A 214 10.79 -12.66 11.04
C LEU A 214 10.80 -11.74 12.27
N TRP A 215 10.33 -12.23 13.42
CA TRP A 215 10.32 -11.48 14.67
C TRP A 215 11.72 -11.09 15.16
N GLU A 216 12.75 -11.89 14.88
CA GLU A 216 14.14 -11.59 15.22
C GLU A 216 14.76 -10.49 14.33
N ARG A 217 14.19 -10.27 13.15
CA ARG A 217 14.70 -9.31 12.15
C ARG A 217 13.96 -7.98 12.14
N MET A 218 13.00 -7.78 13.04
CA MET A 218 12.24 -6.54 13.12
C MET A 218 13.16 -5.32 13.28
N ARG A 219 12.75 -4.22 12.66
CA ARG A 219 13.48 -2.95 12.65
C ARG A 219 12.69 -1.86 13.36
N ALA A 220 13.41 -0.93 13.96
CA ALA A 220 12.81 0.28 14.50
C ALA A 220 12.43 1.24 13.37
N LEU A 221 11.29 1.91 13.50
CA LEU A 221 10.80 2.97 12.62
C LEU A 221 10.29 4.12 13.49
N SER A 222 10.68 5.35 13.14
CA SER A 222 10.11 6.55 13.76
C SER A 222 8.78 6.91 13.09
N LEU A 223 7.68 6.83 13.83
CA LEU A 223 6.34 7.20 13.37
C LEU A 223 5.67 8.13 14.40
N GLY A 224 5.30 9.34 13.98
CA GLY A 224 4.62 10.30 14.87
C GLY A 224 5.44 10.69 16.11
N GLY A 225 6.78 10.68 16.00
CA GLY A 225 7.69 10.96 17.11
C GLY A 225 7.88 9.79 18.09
N LYS A 226 7.30 8.62 17.80
CA LYS A 226 7.49 7.38 18.57
C LYS A 226 8.31 6.37 17.77
N GLU A 227 9.16 5.63 18.46
CA GLU A 227 9.82 4.47 17.89
C GLU A 227 8.88 3.25 17.97
N ILE A 228 8.60 2.63 16.83
CA ILE A 228 7.79 1.42 16.71
C ILE A 228 8.61 0.32 16.01
N LEU A 229 8.17 -0.93 16.13
CA LEU A 229 8.72 -2.03 15.32
C LEU A 229 8.03 -2.10 13.96
N THR A 230 8.78 -2.46 12.92
CA THR A 230 8.31 -2.78 11.58
C THR A 230 9.13 -3.92 10.98
N LEU A 231 8.73 -4.42 9.81
CA LEU A 231 9.44 -5.50 9.13
C LEU A 231 10.78 -5.03 8.56
N ALA A 232 11.75 -5.94 8.46
CA ALA A 232 12.94 -5.70 7.65
C ALA A 232 12.55 -5.53 6.17
N PRO A 233 13.29 -4.73 5.40
CA PRO A 233 12.93 -4.45 4.02
C PRO A 233 12.97 -5.70 3.13
N GLU A 234 13.85 -6.68 3.42
CA GLU A 234 13.90 -7.95 2.66
C GLU A 234 12.60 -8.76 2.85
N ASP A 235 12.12 -8.84 4.09
CA ASP A 235 10.91 -9.59 4.42
C ASP A 235 9.67 -8.85 3.90
N LEU A 236 9.65 -7.52 4.04
CA LEU A 236 8.59 -6.66 3.53
C LEU A 236 8.44 -6.76 2.00
N LEU A 237 9.55 -6.82 1.25
CA LEU A 237 9.51 -6.97 -0.21
C LEU A 237 8.74 -8.24 -0.61
N LEU A 238 9.06 -9.38 0.01
CA LEU A 238 8.40 -10.64 -0.27
C LEU A 238 6.91 -10.59 0.08
N ILE A 239 6.56 -9.99 1.21
CA ILE A 239 5.17 -9.83 1.64
C ILE A 239 4.38 -8.94 0.68
N LEU A 240 4.96 -7.85 0.18
CA LEU A 240 4.33 -6.99 -0.83
C LEU A 240 4.12 -7.74 -2.16
N CYS A 241 5.10 -8.54 -2.60
CA CYS A 241 4.99 -9.34 -3.81
C CYS A 241 3.92 -10.46 -3.69
N VAL A 242 3.83 -11.08 -2.52
CA VAL A 242 2.79 -12.08 -2.21
C VAL A 242 1.42 -11.41 -2.18
N HIS A 243 1.29 -10.24 -1.54
CA HIS A 243 0.05 -9.47 -1.49
C HIS A 243 -0.42 -9.06 -2.91
N GLY A 244 0.47 -8.48 -3.72
CA GLY A 244 0.17 -8.13 -5.10
C GLY A 244 -0.28 -9.34 -5.92
N THR A 245 0.38 -10.49 -5.74
CA THR A 245 0.01 -11.74 -6.42
C THR A 245 -1.35 -12.28 -5.96
N LYS A 246 -1.63 -12.29 -4.65
CA LYS A 246 -2.93 -12.70 -4.06
C LYS A 246 -4.09 -11.92 -4.67
N HIS A 247 -3.86 -10.64 -4.99
CA HIS A 247 -4.87 -9.76 -5.57
C HIS A 247 -4.70 -9.50 -7.07
N ALA A 248 -3.91 -10.32 -7.76
CA ALA A 248 -3.69 -10.26 -9.21
C ALA A 248 -3.26 -8.87 -9.73
N TRP A 249 -2.53 -8.09 -8.93
CA TRP A 249 -1.95 -6.80 -9.31
C TRP A 249 -2.94 -5.78 -9.91
N VAL A 250 -4.23 -5.85 -9.52
CA VAL A 250 -5.28 -5.01 -10.12
C VAL A 250 -5.15 -3.51 -9.79
N ARG A 251 -4.32 -3.14 -8.80
CA ARG A 251 -4.05 -1.75 -8.42
C ARG A 251 -2.58 -1.36 -8.63
N LEU A 252 -2.35 -0.22 -9.30
CA LEU A 252 -1.01 0.34 -9.48
C LEU A 252 -0.34 0.69 -8.14
N ALA A 253 -1.10 1.06 -7.12
CA ALA A 253 -0.58 1.35 -5.78
C ALA A 253 0.27 0.19 -5.20
N TRP A 254 -0.08 -1.07 -5.50
CA TRP A 254 0.72 -2.21 -5.03
C TRP A 254 2.05 -2.35 -5.79
N VAL A 255 2.08 -1.99 -7.07
CA VAL A 255 3.32 -1.89 -7.84
C VAL A 255 4.16 -0.72 -7.32
N CYS A 256 3.52 0.40 -6.95
CA CYS A 256 4.18 1.55 -6.33
C CYS A 256 4.82 1.16 -5.00
N ASP A 257 4.13 0.40 -4.14
CA ASP A 257 4.68 -0.06 -2.86
C ASP A 257 5.99 -0.85 -3.07
N VAL A 258 6.06 -1.73 -4.08
CA VAL A 258 7.29 -2.48 -4.43
C VAL A 258 8.37 -1.55 -4.99
N ALA A 259 8.02 -0.72 -5.98
CA ALA A 259 8.96 0.22 -6.61
C ALA A 259 9.60 1.16 -5.59
N ARG A 260 8.77 1.72 -4.69
CA ARG A 260 9.21 2.63 -3.63
C ARG A 260 10.04 1.93 -2.57
N LEU A 261 9.72 0.68 -2.22
CA LEU A 261 10.54 -0.09 -1.28
C LEU A 261 11.96 -0.30 -1.82
N VAL A 262 12.08 -0.68 -3.10
CA VAL A 262 13.38 -0.89 -3.76
C VAL A 262 14.16 0.42 -3.83
N ASP A 263 13.53 1.50 -4.26
CA ASP A 263 14.14 2.84 -4.35
C ASP A 263 14.60 3.37 -2.98
N ALA A 264 13.78 3.19 -1.93
CA ALA A 264 14.09 3.62 -0.58
C ALA A 264 15.14 2.73 0.13
N SER A 265 15.48 1.57 -0.43
CA SER A 265 16.35 0.56 0.21
C SER A 265 17.60 0.24 -0.65
N PRO A 266 18.54 1.19 -0.84
CA PRO A 266 19.73 0.97 -1.67
C PRO A 266 20.69 -0.10 -1.12
N LEU A 267 20.53 -0.47 0.17
CA LEU A 267 21.32 -1.49 0.86
C LEU A 267 20.55 -2.81 1.03
N LEU A 268 19.49 -3.04 0.24
CA LEU A 268 18.70 -4.26 0.30
C LEU A 268 19.58 -5.49 0.02
N ASP A 269 19.52 -6.48 0.91
CA ASP A 269 20.24 -7.75 0.72
C ASP A 269 19.48 -8.65 -0.28
N TRP A 270 19.83 -8.51 -1.56
CA TRP A 270 19.23 -9.28 -2.65
C TRP A 270 19.49 -10.78 -2.56
N ASP A 271 20.64 -11.20 -2.03
CA ASP A 271 20.96 -12.62 -1.85
C ASP A 271 20.05 -13.24 -0.80
N GLU A 272 19.78 -12.52 0.29
CA GLU A 272 18.81 -12.92 1.30
C GLU A 272 17.38 -12.94 0.74
N CYS A 273 16.95 -11.91 0.01
CA CYS A 273 15.63 -11.89 -0.66
C CYS A 273 15.43 -13.11 -1.57
N LEU A 274 16.41 -13.43 -2.42
CA LEU A 274 16.35 -14.57 -3.35
C LEU A 274 16.38 -15.91 -2.61
N LYS A 275 17.21 -16.03 -1.57
CA LYS A 275 17.28 -17.23 -0.74
C LYS A 275 15.95 -17.50 -0.04
N GLN A 276 15.32 -16.48 0.54
CA GLN A 276 14.00 -16.61 1.15
C GLN A 276 12.93 -16.93 0.12
N ALA A 277 12.90 -16.22 -1.01
CA ALA A 277 11.92 -16.48 -2.06
C ALA A 277 11.97 -17.95 -2.53
N ARG A 278 13.17 -18.53 -2.67
CA ARG A 278 13.37 -19.96 -2.99
C ARG A 278 12.81 -20.87 -1.92
N ALA A 279 13.21 -20.64 -0.66
CA ALA A 279 12.77 -21.46 0.47
C ALA A 279 11.24 -21.43 0.63
N LEU A 280 10.60 -20.33 0.24
CA LEU A 280 9.16 -20.12 0.37
C LEU A 280 8.37 -20.48 -0.88
N GLY A 281 9.01 -20.88 -1.99
CA GLY A 281 8.34 -21.08 -3.28
C GLY A 281 7.79 -19.80 -3.91
N ALA A 282 8.27 -18.63 -3.49
CA ALA A 282 7.77 -17.31 -3.85
C ALA A 282 8.59 -16.60 -4.95
N GLU A 283 9.59 -17.26 -5.56
CA GLU A 283 10.44 -16.65 -6.60
C GLU A 283 9.62 -16.01 -7.74
N ARG A 284 8.59 -16.70 -8.24
CA ARG A 284 7.73 -16.16 -9.31
C ARG A 284 6.99 -14.90 -8.86
N MET A 285 6.54 -14.85 -7.60
CA MET A 285 5.84 -13.70 -7.04
C MET A 285 6.78 -12.51 -6.89
N LEU A 286 8.00 -12.76 -6.37
CA LEU A 286 9.06 -11.76 -6.26
C LEU A 286 9.44 -11.20 -7.63
N PHE A 287 9.79 -12.06 -8.58
CA PHE A 287 10.21 -11.62 -9.92
C PHE A 287 9.10 -10.90 -10.67
N LEU A 288 7.84 -11.33 -10.52
CA LEU A 288 6.72 -10.61 -11.13
C LEU A 288 6.57 -9.21 -10.54
N GLY A 289 6.63 -9.07 -9.21
CA GLY A 289 6.56 -7.77 -8.56
C GLY A 289 7.67 -6.82 -9.01
N LEU A 290 8.91 -7.31 -9.05
CA LEU A 290 10.07 -6.54 -9.52
C LEU A 290 9.95 -6.20 -11.02
N PHE A 291 9.48 -7.14 -11.85
CA PHE A 291 9.27 -6.90 -13.28
C PHE A 291 8.24 -5.79 -13.53
N LEU A 292 7.13 -5.80 -12.79
CA LEU A 292 6.12 -4.74 -12.88
C LEU A 292 6.68 -3.40 -12.40
N ALA A 293 7.40 -3.38 -11.27
CA ALA A 293 8.01 -2.17 -10.73
C ALA A 293 9.02 -1.54 -11.72
N ALA A 294 9.94 -2.34 -12.24
CA ALA A 294 10.94 -1.89 -13.22
C ALA A 294 10.29 -1.48 -14.55
N GLY A 295 9.39 -2.31 -15.08
CA GLY A 295 8.78 -2.10 -16.40
C GLY A 295 7.77 -0.96 -16.46
N MET A 296 7.06 -0.68 -15.36
CA MET A 296 6.02 0.36 -15.33
C MET A 296 6.48 1.66 -14.67
N LEU A 297 7.36 1.59 -13.66
CA LEU A 297 7.67 2.70 -12.77
C LEU A 297 9.15 3.10 -12.73
N ALA A 298 9.99 2.46 -13.55
CA ALA A 298 11.42 2.72 -13.67
C ALA A 298 12.21 2.56 -12.34
N ALA A 299 11.79 1.59 -11.52
CA ALA A 299 12.50 1.15 -10.31
C ALA A 299 13.64 0.18 -10.60
#